data_AF-A8P4T3-F1
#
_entry.id   AF-A8P4T3-F1
#
_cell.length_a   1.000
_cell.length_b   1.000
_cell.length_c   1.000
_cell.angle_alpha   90.00
_cell.angle_beta   90.00
_cell.angle_gamma   90.00
#
_symmetry.space_group_name_H-M   'P 1'
#
loop_
_entity.id
_entity.type
_entity.pdbx_description
1 polymer ?
#
loop_
_entity_poly.entity_id
_entity_poly.type
_entity_poly.pdbx_seq_one_letter_code
_entity_poly.pdbx_strand_id
1 'polypeptide(L)'
;MSSADREYIEFYALSTAATMFANCSISLLAAGMQIFMFIYGLSTFLSTLPSLRKGRLRYIIISGTILVLSVTGTGLDLYVTFKQLYYSGPGIEFIRYKQTTGDALLLYRCYIIWRDVKWLFAPLIVMFTAFIAIVTTNIVRISTGISLSSRAQIQLSLRLSTVAIILTVALNATATALIAYKLIRAQRTFASTLPGRSTSVYQSAVRILIEAAIPLTLFGLLQVFFNVLFYSPTISGVEKPNRAFSAASSVFGALYASFAALSPQMIIFRITTGRSFVQNHEVHSSLGPASGPREQFSQPIVFNKPPPTLDTSLSFVETGSAVSRLENGTHRGEVDIRSEKPF
;
A
#
# COMPACT_ATOMS: atom_id res chain seq x y z
N MET A 1 -10.62 5.54 -44.59
CA MET A 1 -10.72 6.05 -43.21
C MET A 1 -11.08 7.53 -43.30
N SER A 2 -12.18 7.94 -42.68
CA SER A 2 -12.69 9.32 -42.74
C SER A 2 -11.75 10.30 -42.01
N SER A 3 -11.82 11.60 -42.31
CA SER A 3 -11.11 12.64 -41.55
C SER A 3 -11.51 12.62 -40.07
N ALA A 4 -12.79 12.43 -39.78
CA ALA A 4 -13.31 12.28 -38.43
C ALA A 4 -12.74 11.03 -37.70
N ASP A 5 -12.42 9.96 -38.43
CA ASP A 5 -11.80 8.77 -37.85
C ASP A 5 -10.33 9.05 -37.45
N ARG A 6 -9.62 9.85 -38.24
CA ARG A 6 -8.23 10.24 -37.97
C ARG A 6 -8.14 11.13 -36.73
N GLU A 7 -8.98 12.17 -36.64
CA GLU A 7 -9.01 13.07 -35.48
C GLU A 7 -9.30 12.29 -34.19
N TYR A 8 -10.24 11.34 -34.23
CA TYR A 8 -10.57 10.49 -33.09
C TYR A 8 -9.38 9.61 -32.66
N ILE A 9 -8.67 9.02 -33.62
CA ILE A 9 -7.49 8.17 -33.36
C ILE A 9 -6.35 8.97 -32.72
N GLU A 10 -6.07 10.16 -33.24
CA GLU A 10 -5.04 11.04 -32.68
C GLU A 10 -5.38 11.51 -31.26
N PHE A 11 -6.64 11.89 -31.04
CA PHE A 11 -7.16 12.25 -29.73
C PHE A 11 -6.98 11.09 -28.72
N TYR A 12 -7.33 9.88 -29.13
CA TYR A 12 -7.22 8.68 -28.30
C TYR A 12 -5.76 8.30 -28.01
N ALA A 13 -4.88 8.42 -29.00
CA ALA A 13 -3.45 8.17 -28.86
C ALA A 13 -2.82 9.13 -27.84
N LEU A 14 -3.10 10.43 -27.95
CA LEU A 14 -2.57 11.44 -27.03
C LEU A 14 -3.05 11.20 -25.59
N SER A 15 -4.35 10.94 -25.41
CA SER A 15 -4.92 10.63 -24.09
C SER A 15 -4.27 9.37 -23.50
N THR A 16 -4.07 8.34 -24.32
CA THR A 16 -3.43 7.10 -23.89
C THR A 16 -1.97 7.36 -23.46
N ALA A 17 -1.19 8.10 -24.25
CA ALA A 17 0.19 8.44 -23.92
C ALA A 17 0.31 9.19 -22.58
N ALA A 18 -0.54 10.20 -22.38
CA ALA A 18 -0.57 10.97 -21.13
C ALA A 18 -0.90 10.06 -19.91
N THR A 19 -1.86 9.15 -20.07
CA THR A 19 -2.19 8.21 -18.99
C THR A 19 -1.10 7.18 -18.73
N MET A 20 -0.37 6.72 -19.75
CA MET A 20 0.74 5.80 -19.57
C MET A 20 1.87 6.46 -18.77
N PHE A 21 2.19 7.72 -19.07
CA PHE A 21 3.17 8.48 -18.30
C PHE A 21 2.78 8.58 -16.81
N ALA A 22 1.52 8.95 -16.52
CA ALA A 22 1.02 9.01 -15.15
C ALA A 22 1.11 7.66 -14.42
N ASN A 23 0.76 6.56 -15.10
CA ASN A 23 0.86 5.21 -14.55
C ASN A 23 2.31 4.82 -14.23
N CYS A 24 3.26 5.18 -15.09
CA CYS A 24 4.68 4.98 -14.86
C CYS A 24 5.16 5.73 -13.61
N SER A 25 4.75 6.99 -13.43
CA SER A 25 5.11 7.77 -12.23
C SER A 25 4.57 7.15 -10.94
N ILE A 26 3.31 6.70 -10.94
CA ILE A 26 2.69 6.04 -9.78
C ILE A 26 3.40 4.71 -9.48
N SER A 27 3.72 3.94 -10.52
CA SER A 27 4.42 2.65 -10.36
C SER A 27 5.84 2.82 -9.82
N LEU A 28 6.55 3.88 -10.25
CA LEU A 28 7.88 4.21 -9.73
C LEU A 28 7.82 4.62 -8.25
N LEU A 29 6.81 5.42 -7.87
CA LEU A 29 6.55 5.76 -6.47
C LEU A 29 6.30 4.48 -5.63
N ALA A 30 5.47 3.57 -6.15
CA ALA A 30 5.16 2.31 -5.48
C ALA A 30 6.42 1.44 -5.29
N ALA A 31 7.27 1.33 -6.31
CA ALA A 31 8.55 0.65 -6.21
C ALA A 31 9.45 1.31 -5.15
N GLY A 32 9.53 2.65 -5.12
CA GLY A 32 10.26 3.39 -4.09
C GLY A 32 9.77 3.09 -2.67
N MET A 33 8.45 3.05 -2.46
CA MET A 33 7.87 2.66 -1.16
C MET A 33 8.20 1.22 -0.77
N GLN A 34 8.20 0.27 -1.72
CA GLN A 34 8.61 -1.11 -1.44
C GLN A 34 10.08 -1.22 -1.05
N ILE A 35 10.98 -0.51 -1.76
CA ILE A 35 12.41 -0.45 -1.43
C ILE A 35 12.58 0.08 -0.01
N PHE A 36 11.92 1.19 0.32
CA PHE A 36 11.96 1.77 1.66
C PHE A 36 11.48 0.79 2.74
N MET A 37 10.31 0.17 2.56
CA MET A 37 9.76 -0.80 3.50
C MET A 37 10.71 -1.99 3.72
N PHE A 38 11.33 -2.49 2.65
CA PHE A 38 12.28 -3.59 2.74
C PHE A 38 13.56 -3.18 3.48
N ILE A 39 14.19 -2.05 3.11
CA ILE A 39 15.42 -1.56 3.75
C ILE A 39 15.18 -1.32 5.24
N TYR A 40 14.07 -0.67 5.60
CA TYR A 40 13.72 -0.43 7.00
C TYR A 40 13.46 -1.74 7.76
N GLY A 41 12.73 -2.68 7.15
CA GLY A 41 12.49 -4.00 7.72
C GLY A 41 13.79 -4.78 7.94
N LEU A 42 14.72 -4.71 6.99
CA LEU A 42 16.05 -5.31 7.07
C LEU A 42 16.89 -4.65 8.16
N SER A 43 16.91 -3.31 8.23
CA SER A 43 17.60 -2.56 9.29
C SER A 43 17.08 -2.96 10.68
N THR A 44 15.76 -3.01 10.85
CA THR A 44 15.12 -3.46 12.10
C THR A 44 15.51 -4.89 12.47
N PHE A 45 15.59 -5.78 11.47
CA PHE A 45 16.02 -7.16 11.67
C PHE A 45 17.49 -7.26 12.13
N LEU A 46 18.38 -6.44 11.53
CA LEU A 46 19.80 -6.39 11.89
C LEU A 46 20.03 -5.77 13.27
N SER A 47 19.23 -4.77 13.67
CA SER A 47 19.29 -4.16 15.00
C SER A 47 18.73 -5.06 16.11
N THR A 48 17.94 -6.08 15.77
CA THR A 48 17.38 -7.02 16.76
C THR A 48 18.46 -7.99 17.25
N LEU A 49 18.50 -8.31 18.56
CA LEU A 49 19.43 -9.31 19.14
C LEU A 49 19.31 -10.70 18.46
N PRO A 50 20.42 -11.43 18.24
CA PRO A 50 20.43 -12.71 17.52
C PRO A 50 19.44 -13.75 18.06
N SER A 51 19.23 -13.81 19.38
CA SER A 51 18.28 -14.73 20.03
C SER A 51 16.83 -14.49 19.59
N LEU A 52 16.45 -13.24 19.29
CA LEU A 52 15.11 -12.83 18.88
C LEU A 52 14.90 -12.83 17.37
N ARG A 53 15.94 -13.10 16.57
CA ARG A 53 15.86 -13.18 15.10
C ARG A 53 15.21 -14.48 14.61
N LYS A 54 15.16 -15.52 15.45
CA LYS A 54 14.71 -16.87 15.06
C LYS A 54 13.25 -16.81 14.58
N GLY A 55 13.05 -17.09 13.29
CA GLY A 55 11.74 -17.03 12.62
C GLY A 55 11.48 -15.77 11.78
N ARG A 56 12.14 -14.63 12.09
CA ARG A 56 11.97 -13.37 11.31
C ARG A 56 12.64 -13.42 9.94
N LEU A 57 13.72 -14.20 9.81
CA LEU A 57 14.49 -14.32 8.57
C LEU A 57 13.63 -14.75 7.37
N ARG A 58 12.69 -15.68 7.57
CA ARG A 58 11.80 -16.16 6.50
C ARG A 58 10.96 -15.03 5.92
N TYR A 59 10.45 -14.12 6.76
CA TYR A 59 9.67 -12.97 6.32
C TYR A 59 10.51 -11.96 5.54
N ILE A 60 11.75 -11.71 5.95
CA ILE A 60 12.68 -10.83 5.23
C ILE A 60 13.02 -11.41 3.85
N ILE A 61 13.27 -12.71 3.74
CA ILE A 61 13.53 -13.38 2.44
C ILE A 61 12.30 -13.25 1.51
N ILE A 62 11.10 -13.51 2.03
CA ILE A 62 9.85 -13.37 1.26
C ILE A 62 9.67 -11.91 0.81
N SER A 63 9.88 -10.94 1.71
CA SER A 63 9.80 -9.50 1.38
C SER A 63 10.81 -9.11 0.31
N GLY A 64 12.06 -9.57 0.39
CA GLY A 64 13.08 -9.35 -0.63
C GLY A 64 12.71 -9.97 -1.99
N THR A 65 12.15 -11.18 -1.97
CA THR A 65 11.68 -11.86 -3.20
C THR A 65 10.55 -11.07 -3.86
N ILE A 66 9.56 -10.61 -3.08
CA ILE A 66 8.46 -9.78 -3.59
C ILE A 66 8.99 -8.46 -4.14
N LEU A 67 9.98 -7.84 -3.47
CA LEU A 67 10.61 -6.61 -3.92
C LEU A 67 11.27 -6.80 -5.29
N VAL A 68 12.13 -7.80 -5.44
CA VAL A 68 12.83 -8.07 -6.71
C VAL A 68 11.82 -8.32 -7.83
N LEU A 69 10.84 -9.19 -7.60
CA LEU A 69 9.80 -9.49 -8.58
C LEU A 69 9.00 -8.24 -8.99
N SER A 70 8.68 -7.37 -8.04
CA SER A 70 7.91 -6.15 -8.30
C SER A 70 8.76 -5.09 -9.03
N VAL A 71 10.00 -4.84 -8.58
CA VAL A 71 10.90 -3.85 -9.19
C VAL A 71 11.30 -4.27 -10.60
N THR A 72 11.59 -5.56 -10.84
CA THR A 72 11.87 -6.06 -12.19
C THR A 72 10.66 -5.89 -13.10
N GLY A 73 9.45 -6.21 -12.61
CA GLY A 73 8.22 -5.96 -13.37
C GLY A 73 8.06 -4.49 -13.74
N THR A 74 8.13 -3.59 -12.76
CA THR A 74 8.07 -2.14 -13.00
C THR A 74 9.16 -1.64 -13.95
N GLY A 75 10.39 -2.15 -13.83
CA GLY A 75 11.50 -1.78 -14.71
C GLY A 75 11.28 -2.21 -16.16
N LEU A 76 10.76 -3.43 -16.39
CA LEU A 76 10.39 -3.90 -17.72
C LEU A 76 9.25 -3.07 -18.31
N ASP A 77 8.21 -2.77 -17.52
CA ASP A 77 7.09 -1.94 -17.96
C ASP A 77 7.53 -0.51 -18.32
N LEU A 78 8.42 0.08 -17.52
CA LEU A 78 9.03 1.38 -17.81
C LEU A 78 9.86 1.33 -19.09
N TYR A 79 10.69 0.30 -19.28
CA TYR A 79 11.49 0.16 -20.49
C TYR A 79 10.62 0.00 -21.74
N VAL A 80 9.59 -0.84 -21.68
CA VAL A 80 8.64 -1.02 -22.78
C VAL A 80 7.89 0.28 -23.06
N THR A 81 7.38 0.95 -22.03
CA THR A 81 6.65 2.22 -22.18
C THR A 81 7.55 3.31 -22.74
N PHE A 82 8.79 3.41 -22.26
CA PHE A 82 9.79 4.34 -22.80
C PHE A 82 10.07 4.06 -24.26
N LYS A 83 10.31 2.79 -24.63
CA LYS A 83 10.55 2.39 -26.02
C LYS A 83 9.34 2.73 -26.90
N GLN A 84 8.13 2.51 -26.38
CA GLN A 84 6.90 2.89 -27.08
C GLN A 84 6.83 4.39 -27.29
N LEU A 85 6.95 5.21 -26.24
CA LEU A 85 6.90 6.67 -26.34
C LEU A 85 8.00 7.24 -27.23
N TYR A 86 9.20 6.67 -27.20
CA TYR A 86 10.37 7.18 -27.88
C TYR A 86 10.44 6.78 -29.36
N TYR A 87 10.03 5.56 -29.71
CA TYR A 87 10.13 5.04 -31.08
C TYR A 87 8.79 5.07 -31.85
N SER A 88 7.66 5.35 -31.20
CA SER A 88 6.38 5.46 -31.91
C SER A 88 6.29 6.78 -32.68
N GLY A 89 5.96 6.72 -33.96
CA GLY A 89 5.44 7.89 -34.69
C GLY A 89 4.06 8.33 -34.17
N PRO A 90 3.60 9.55 -34.52
CA PRO A 90 2.29 10.05 -34.10
C PRO A 90 1.13 9.17 -34.60
N GLY A 91 0.04 9.13 -33.83
CA GLY A 91 -1.23 8.54 -34.27
C GLY A 91 -1.32 7.02 -34.18
N ILE A 92 -1.62 6.35 -35.30
CA ILE A 92 -2.00 4.93 -35.34
C ILE A 92 -0.85 3.97 -34.98
N GLU A 93 0.39 4.39 -35.27
CA GLU A 93 1.60 3.61 -34.94
C GLU A 93 1.76 3.47 -33.43
N PHE A 94 1.48 4.53 -32.66
CA PHE A 94 1.50 4.48 -31.19
C PHE A 94 0.50 3.44 -30.63
N ILE A 95 -0.70 3.35 -31.21
CA ILE A 95 -1.73 2.40 -30.74
C ILE A 95 -1.35 0.96 -31.08
N ARG A 96 -0.74 0.73 -32.25
CA ARG A 96 -0.37 -0.60 -32.73
C ARG A 96 0.73 -1.25 -31.88
N TYR A 97 1.64 -0.43 -31.36
CA TYR A 97 2.72 -0.91 -30.50
C TYR A 97 2.33 -1.06 -29.02
N LYS A 98 1.12 -0.68 -28.60
CA LYS A 98 0.66 -0.83 -27.21
C LYS A 98 0.58 -2.32 -26.84
N GLN A 99 1.63 -2.81 -26.19
CA GLN A 99 1.74 -4.19 -25.73
C GLN A 99 1.15 -4.23 -24.32
N THR A 100 0.08 -5.00 -24.12
CA THR A 100 -0.49 -5.27 -22.80
C THR A 100 0.37 -6.31 -22.08
N THR A 101 1.56 -5.91 -21.67
CA THR A 101 2.38 -6.69 -20.73
C THR A 101 1.99 -6.21 -19.35
N GLY A 102 1.48 -7.09 -18.47
CA GLY A 102 1.10 -6.66 -17.12
C GLY A 102 0.66 -7.73 -16.13
N ASP A 103 0.09 -8.85 -16.57
CA ASP A 103 -0.60 -9.75 -15.61
C ASP A 103 0.10 -11.10 -15.32
N ALA A 104 1.31 -11.32 -15.83
CA ALA A 104 2.08 -12.54 -15.54
C ALA A 104 2.48 -12.67 -14.05
N LEU A 105 2.63 -11.54 -13.34
CA LEU A 105 3.00 -11.52 -11.92
C LEU A 105 1.80 -11.83 -11.00
N LEU A 106 0.58 -11.45 -11.37
CA LEU A 106 -0.66 -11.81 -10.66
C LEU A 106 -0.90 -13.33 -10.69
N LEU A 107 -0.59 -13.92 -11.83
CA LEU A 107 -0.60 -15.36 -12.10
C LEU A 107 0.31 -16.14 -11.14
N TYR A 108 1.56 -15.68 -11.01
CA TYR A 108 2.53 -16.28 -10.09
C TYR A 108 2.11 -16.18 -8.62
N ARG A 109 1.51 -15.04 -8.22
CA ARG A 109 1.01 -14.81 -6.85
C ARG A 109 -0.18 -15.71 -6.49
N CYS A 110 -1.05 -16.05 -7.44
CA CYS A 110 -2.15 -16.98 -7.20
C CYS A 110 -1.69 -18.44 -7.12
N TYR A 111 -0.69 -18.82 -7.92
CA TYR A 111 -0.15 -20.18 -7.95
C TYR A 111 0.56 -20.58 -6.64
N ILE A 112 1.35 -19.67 -6.05
CA ILE A 112 2.15 -19.97 -4.86
C ILE A 112 1.32 -20.19 -3.58
N ILE A 113 0.11 -19.62 -3.47
CA ILE A 113 -0.62 -19.56 -2.20
C ILE A 113 -1.53 -20.79 -1.94
N TRP A 114 -1.87 -21.60 -2.95
CA TRP A 114 -3.08 -22.44 -2.86
C TRP A 114 -2.92 -23.91 -3.25
N ARG A 115 -1.98 -24.61 -2.60
CA ARG A 115 -1.78 -26.06 -2.79
C ARG A 115 -2.89 -26.94 -2.16
N ASP A 116 -3.72 -26.43 -1.24
CA ASP A 116 -4.41 -27.30 -0.26
C ASP A 116 -5.97 -27.27 -0.19
N VAL A 117 -6.73 -26.54 -1.05
CA VAL A 117 -8.23 -26.54 -0.97
C VAL A 117 -8.91 -26.41 -2.34
N LYS A 118 -9.40 -27.54 -2.88
CA LYS A 118 -9.80 -27.67 -4.30
C LYS A 118 -11.22 -27.16 -4.65
N TRP A 119 -12.20 -27.23 -3.74
CA TRP A 119 -13.61 -26.93 -4.07
C TRP A 119 -13.95 -25.44 -4.10
N LEU A 120 -13.37 -24.65 -3.19
CA LEU A 120 -13.52 -23.19 -3.17
C LEU A 120 -12.80 -22.50 -4.35
N PHE A 121 -12.05 -23.27 -5.14
CA PHE A 121 -11.21 -22.83 -6.25
C PHE A 121 -11.93 -22.76 -7.60
N ALA A 122 -13.01 -23.52 -7.76
CA ALA A 122 -13.77 -23.57 -9.01
C ALA A 122 -14.16 -22.18 -9.55
N PRO A 123 -14.73 -21.24 -8.76
CA PRO A 123 -15.09 -19.92 -9.29
C PRO A 123 -13.86 -19.08 -9.69
N LEU A 124 -12.74 -19.23 -8.99
CA LEU A 124 -11.51 -18.51 -9.28
C LEU A 124 -10.86 -19.01 -10.58
N ILE A 125 -10.88 -20.34 -10.81
CA ILE A 125 -10.40 -20.96 -12.06
C ILE A 125 -11.26 -20.53 -13.25
N VAL A 126 -12.59 -20.50 -13.08
CA VAL A 126 -13.51 -20.07 -14.15
C VAL A 126 -13.28 -18.60 -14.53
N MET A 127 -13.19 -17.71 -13.53
CA MET A 127 -12.88 -16.31 -13.81
C MET A 127 -11.48 -16.15 -14.43
N PHE A 128 -10.50 -16.93 -13.99
CA PHE A 128 -9.14 -16.87 -14.50
C PHE A 128 -9.03 -17.36 -15.95
N THR A 129 -9.69 -18.46 -16.29
CA THR A 129 -9.74 -18.98 -17.66
C THR A 129 -10.48 -18.04 -18.60
N ALA A 130 -11.58 -17.41 -18.15
CA ALA A 130 -12.26 -16.35 -18.89
C ALA A 130 -11.34 -15.14 -19.14
N PHE A 131 -10.54 -14.75 -18.15
CA PHE A 131 -9.56 -13.67 -18.30
C PHE A 131 -8.52 -14.00 -19.39
N ILE A 132 -7.93 -15.21 -19.34
CA ILE A 132 -6.98 -15.66 -20.37
C ILE A 132 -7.61 -15.66 -21.76
N ALA A 133 -8.83 -16.18 -21.90
CA ALA A 133 -9.54 -16.19 -23.18
C ALA A 133 -9.73 -14.78 -23.76
N ILE A 134 -10.11 -13.80 -22.93
CA ILE A 134 -10.31 -12.41 -23.36
C ILE A 134 -8.98 -11.76 -23.76
N VAL A 135 -7.92 -11.96 -22.97
CA VAL A 135 -6.58 -11.43 -23.27
C VAL A 135 -6.04 -12.02 -24.57
N THR A 136 -6.11 -13.35 -24.74
CA THR A 136 -5.70 -14.02 -25.97
C THR A 136 -6.48 -13.50 -27.18
N THR A 137 -7.80 -13.29 -27.04
CA THR A 137 -8.63 -12.70 -28.10
C THR A 137 -8.17 -11.29 -28.46
N ASN A 138 -7.85 -10.45 -27.47
CA ASN A 138 -7.34 -9.10 -27.73
C ASN A 138 -5.96 -9.13 -28.43
N ILE A 139 -5.05 -10.01 -28.00
CA ILE A 139 -3.73 -10.16 -28.62
C ILE A 139 -3.87 -10.58 -30.09
N VAL A 140 -4.71 -11.57 -30.38
CA VAL A 140 -4.97 -12.04 -31.77
C VAL A 140 -5.56 -10.93 -32.62
N ARG A 141 -6.50 -10.13 -32.08
CA ARG A 141 -7.11 -9.01 -32.82
C ARG A 141 -6.13 -7.87 -33.10
N ILE A 142 -5.17 -7.65 -32.21
CA ILE A 142 -4.09 -6.66 -32.42
C ILE A 142 -3.08 -7.19 -33.45
N SER A 143 -2.62 -8.44 -33.31
CA SER A 143 -1.60 -9.03 -34.20
C SER A 143 -2.09 -9.18 -35.64
N THR A 144 -3.38 -9.47 -35.82
CA THR A 144 -4.03 -9.53 -37.14
C THR A 144 -4.39 -8.16 -37.71
N GLY A 145 -4.19 -7.07 -36.95
CA GLY A 145 -4.53 -5.71 -37.37
C GLY A 145 -6.04 -5.40 -37.48
N ILE A 146 -6.90 -6.34 -37.08
CA ILE A 146 -8.37 -6.20 -37.17
C ILE A 146 -8.88 -5.19 -36.16
N SER A 147 -8.20 -5.02 -35.02
CA SER A 147 -8.62 -4.16 -33.90
C SER A 147 -8.85 -2.69 -34.26
N LEU A 148 -8.17 -2.18 -35.30
CA LEU A 148 -8.22 -0.78 -35.76
C LEU A 148 -8.84 -0.61 -37.15
N SER A 149 -9.37 -1.69 -37.73
CA SER A 149 -9.87 -1.69 -39.12
C SER A 149 -11.16 -0.88 -39.33
N SER A 150 -11.98 -0.72 -38.28
CA SER A 150 -13.27 -0.03 -38.33
C SER A 150 -13.68 0.48 -36.95
N ARG A 151 -14.52 1.54 -36.89
CA ARG A 151 -15.12 2.05 -35.64
C ARG A 151 -15.78 0.93 -34.82
N ALA A 152 -16.49 0.02 -35.47
CA ALA A 152 -17.14 -1.11 -34.80
C ALA A 152 -16.12 -2.07 -34.14
N GLN A 153 -14.99 -2.29 -34.80
CA GLN A 153 -13.91 -3.13 -34.27
C GLN A 153 -13.18 -2.46 -33.12
N ILE A 154 -13.00 -1.14 -33.19
CA ILE A 154 -12.45 -0.33 -32.08
C ILE A 154 -13.38 -0.46 -30.86
N GLN A 155 -14.68 -0.24 -31.02
CA GLN A 155 -15.66 -0.38 -29.94
C GLN A 155 -15.66 -1.78 -29.31
N LEU A 156 -15.55 -2.84 -30.14
CA LEU A 156 -15.44 -4.20 -29.63
C LEU A 156 -14.15 -4.42 -28.82
N SER A 157 -13.01 -3.89 -29.28
CA SER A 157 -11.73 -3.95 -28.53
C SER A 157 -11.81 -3.24 -27.19
N LEU A 158 -12.48 -2.09 -27.15
CA LEU A 158 -12.71 -1.32 -25.92
C LEU A 158 -13.58 -2.12 -24.95
N ARG A 159 -14.70 -2.70 -25.41
CA ARG A 159 -15.58 -3.54 -24.59
C ARG A 159 -14.83 -4.74 -24.00
N LEU A 160 -14.07 -5.48 -24.83
CA LEU A 160 -13.27 -6.61 -24.36
C LEU A 160 -12.23 -6.18 -23.32
N SER A 161 -11.61 -5.01 -23.52
CA SER A 161 -10.64 -4.45 -22.56
C SER A 161 -11.30 -4.07 -21.24
N THR A 162 -12.47 -3.43 -21.27
CA THR A 162 -13.24 -3.09 -20.05
C THR A 162 -13.67 -4.34 -19.29
N VAL A 163 -14.16 -5.37 -20.00
CA VAL A 163 -14.54 -6.64 -19.36
C VAL A 163 -13.32 -7.31 -18.73
N ALA A 164 -12.15 -7.30 -19.40
CA ALA A 164 -10.92 -7.82 -18.82
C ALA A 164 -10.53 -7.09 -17.53
N ILE A 165 -10.61 -5.76 -17.50
CA ILE A 165 -10.34 -4.95 -16.30
C ILE A 165 -11.30 -5.32 -15.16
N ILE A 166 -12.61 -5.37 -15.44
CA ILE A 166 -13.62 -5.74 -14.44
C ILE A 166 -13.33 -7.13 -13.89
N LEU A 167 -12.99 -8.08 -14.76
CA LEU A 167 -12.69 -9.45 -14.38
C LEU A 167 -11.42 -9.54 -13.52
N THR A 168 -10.38 -8.77 -13.86
CA THR A 168 -9.15 -8.68 -13.04
C THR A 168 -9.44 -8.09 -11.66
N VAL A 169 -10.22 -7.01 -11.57
CA VAL A 169 -10.60 -6.41 -10.29
C VAL A 169 -11.44 -7.38 -9.47
N ALA A 170 -12.42 -8.05 -10.09
CA ALA A 170 -13.27 -9.04 -9.44
C ALA A 170 -12.47 -10.26 -8.95
N LEU A 171 -11.53 -10.76 -9.76
CA LEU A 171 -10.61 -11.85 -9.41
C LEU A 171 -9.79 -11.51 -8.17
N ASN A 172 -9.19 -10.33 -8.13
CA ASN A 172 -8.37 -9.90 -7.01
C ASN A 172 -9.20 -9.62 -5.75
N ALA A 173 -10.37 -8.99 -5.90
CA ALA A 173 -11.29 -8.77 -4.78
C ALA A 173 -11.75 -10.11 -4.18
N THR A 174 -12.14 -11.06 -5.04
CA THR A 174 -12.57 -12.40 -4.63
C THR A 174 -11.43 -13.19 -3.99
N ALA A 175 -10.24 -13.19 -4.61
CA ALA A 175 -9.07 -13.86 -4.05
C ALA A 175 -8.72 -13.30 -2.66
N THR A 176 -8.71 -11.97 -2.51
CA THR A 176 -8.43 -11.30 -1.23
C THR A 176 -9.48 -11.66 -0.19
N ALA A 177 -10.77 -11.65 -0.55
CA ALA A 177 -11.86 -12.04 0.33
C ALA A 177 -11.75 -13.50 0.78
N LEU A 178 -11.35 -14.41 -0.11
CA LEU A 178 -11.13 -15.82 0.21
C LEU A 178 -9.93 -16.03 1.15
N ILE A 179 -8.83 -15.30 0.95
CA ILE A 179 -7.67 -15.31 1.87
C ILE A 179 -8.10 -14.82 3.25
N ALA A 180 -8.79 -13.67 3.31
CA ALA A 180 -9.27 -13.09 4.55
C ALA A 180 -10.23 -14.04 5.28
N TYR A 181 -11.20 -14.62 4.56
CA TYR A 181 -12.13 -15.60 5.11
C TYR A 181 -11.42 -16.83 5.68
N LYS A 182 -10.45 -17.40 4.96
CA LYS A 182 -9.68 -18.56 5.44
C LYS A 182 -8.89 -18.21 6.71
N LEU A 183 -8.28 -17.02 6.77
CA LEU A 183 -7.53 -16.55 7.93
C LEU A 183 -8.45 -16.37 9.15
N ILE A 184 -9.61 -15.74 8.97
CA ILE A 184 -10.61 -15.53 10.03
C ILE A 184 -11.20 -16.87 10.50
N ARG A 185 -11.47 -17.80 9.58
CA ARG A 185 -11.99 -19.13 9.94
C ARG A 185 -10.96 -19.96 10.70
N ALA A 186 -9.70 -19.95 10.26
CA ALA A 186 -8.61 -20.58 10.99
C ALA A 186 -8.49 -20.00 12.41
N GLN A 187 -8.60 -18.67 12.55
CA GLN A 187 -8.58 -17.99 13.84
C GLN A 187 -9.72 -18.45 14.76
N ARG A 188 -10.97 -18.49 14.26
CA ARG A 188 -12.12 -18.95 15.05
C ARG A 188 -11.94 -20.38 15.54
N THR A 189 -11.37 -21.23 14.69
CA THR A 189 -11.08 -22.64 15.03
C THR A 189 -10.02 -22.73 16.13
N PHE A 190 -8.89 -22.02 15.98
CA PHE A 190 -7.83 -22.02 16.99
C PHE A 190 -8.28 -21.42 18.34
N ALA A 191 -9.09 -20.35 18.31
CA ALA A 191 -9.64 -19.73 19.51
C ALA A 191 -10.58 -20.66 20.28
N SER A 192 -11.33 -21.52 19.56
CA SER A 192 -12.20 -22.53 20.19
C SER A 192 -11.43 -23.68 20.85
N THR A 193 -10.21 -23.98 20.39
CA THR A 193 -9.41 -25.11 20.88
C THR A 193 -8.41 -24.77 21.99
N LEU A 194 -8.10 -23.48 22.23
CA LEU A 194 -7.19 -23.03 23.29
C LEU A 194 -7.81 -21.90 24.14
N PRO A 195 -8.77 -22.21 25.04
CA PRO A 195 -9.27 -21.23 25.99
C PRO A 195 -8.14 -20.77 26.92
N GLY A 196 -7.90 -19.45 26.98
CA GLY A 196 -6.93 -18.82 27.89
C GLY A 196 -5.68 -18.19 27.24
N ARG A 197 -5.45 -18.36 25.92
CA ARG A 197 -4.32 -17.71 25.22
C ARG A 197 -4.77 -16.42 24.53
N SER A 198 -4.01 -15.34 24.67
CA SER A 198 -4.38 -14.01 24.16
C SER A 198 -4.58 -14.02 22.63
N THR A 199 -5.81 -13.77 22.18
CA THR A 199 -6.19 -13.70 20.76
C THR A 199 -5.72 -12.39 20.09
N SER A 200 -5.13 -11.47 20.88
CA SER A 200 -4.62 -10.16 20.48
C SER A 200 -3.68 -10.21 19.27
N VAL A 201 -2.76 -11.17 19.21
CA VAL A 201 -1.80 -11.29 18.09
C VAL A 201 -2.51 -11.56 16.75
N TYR A 202 -3.57 -12.37 16.78
CA TYR A 202 -4.36 -12.69 15.58
C TYR A 202 -5.30 -11.55 15.20
N GLN A 203 -5.90 -10.87 16.19
CA GLN A 203 -6.70 -9.66 15.93
C GLN A 203 -5.86 -8.55 15.29
N SER A 204 -4.61 -8.38 15.71
CA SER A 204 -3.65 -7.46 15.09
C SER A 204 -3.38 -7.85 13.62
N ALA A 205 -3.13 -9.13 13.34
CA ALA A 205 -2.90 -9.61 11.97
C ALA A 205 -4.12 -9.41 11.05
N VAL A 206 -5.34 -9.69 11.54
CA VAL A 206 -6.58 -9.48 10.77
C VAL A 206 -6.82 -7.98 10.52
N ARG A 207 -6.60 -7.12 11.52
CA ARG A 207 -6.70 -5.66 11.36
C ARG A 207 -5.74 -5.16 10.28
N ILE A 208 -4.49 -5.62 10.29
CA ILE A 208 -3.48 -5.27 9.27
C ILE A 208 -3.95 -5.71 7.87
N LEU A 209 -4.54 -6.91 7.74
CA LEU A 209 -5.04 -7.41 6.47
C LEU A 209 -6.21 -6.57 5.95
N ILE A 210 -7.16 -6.21 6.82
CA ILE A 210 -8.30 -5.35 6.47
C ILE A 210 -7.81 -3.96 6.04
N GLU A 211 -6.87 -3.37 6.80
CA GLU A 211 -6.30 -2.06 6.50
C GLU A 211 -5.59 -2.03 5.13
N ALA A 212 -4.97 -3.15 4.72
CA ALA A 212 -4.34 -3.29 3.40
C ALA A 212 -5.34 -3.61 2.27
N ALA A 213 -6.46 -4.27 2.57
CA ALA A 213 -7.47 -4.69 1.58
C ALA A 213 -8.45 -3.56 1.18
N ILE A 214 -8.70 -2.61 2.08
CA ILE A 214 -9.64 -1.50 1.82
C ILE A 214 -9.16 -0.60 0.68
N PRO A 215 -7.93 -0.05 0.67
CA PRO A 215 -7.48 0.81 -0.41
C PRO A 215 -7.47 0.07 -1.75
N LEU A 216 -7.04 -1.20 -1.74
CA LEU A 216 -7.02 -2.05 -2.92
C LEU A 216 -8.42 -2.18 -3.55
N THR A 217 -9.42 -2.57 -2.76
CA THR A 217 -10.79 -2.76 -3.28
C THR A 217 -11.43 -1.43 -3.72
N LEU A 218 -11.21 -0.36 -2.95
CA LEU A 218 -11.73 0.97 -3.28
C LEU A 218 -11.18 1.48 -4.62
N PHE A 219 -9.85 1.42 -4.82
CA PHE A 219 -9.25 1.90 -6.07
C PHE A 219 -9.66 1.05 -7.27
N GLY A 220 -9.83 -0.27 -7.10
CA GLY A 220 -10.34 -1.13 -8.16
C GLY A 220 -11.78 -0.78 -8.58
N LEU A 221 -12.65 -0.50 -7.61
CA LEU A 221 -14.03 -0.06 -7.89
C LEU A 221 -14.08 1.31 -8.58
N LEU A 222 -13.26 2.27 -8.12
CA LEU A 222 -13.16 3.59 -8.74
C LEU A 222 -12.60 3.51 -10.16
N GLN A 223 -11.60 2.67 -10.40
CA GLN A 223 -11.08 2.40 -11.75
C GLN A 223 -12.21 1.95 -12.68
N VAL A 224 -12.99 0.93 -12.28
CA VAL A 224 -14.11 0.40 -13.07
C VAL A 224 -15.17 1.48 -13.31
N PHE A 225 -15.56 2.20 -12.27
CA PHE A 225 -16.54 3.27 -12.35
C PHE A 225 -16.17 4.33 -13.39
N PHE A 226 -14.96 4.89 -13.29
CA PHE A 226 -14.49 5.89 -14.26
C PHE A 226 -14.27 5.31 -15.66
N ASN A 227 -13.92 4.02 -15.76
CA ASN A 227 -13.79 3.33 -17.05
C ASN A 227 -15.14 3.26 -17.78
N VAL A 228 -16.20 2.88 -17.05
CA VAL A 228 -17.57 2.82 -17.58
C VAL A 228 -18.04 4.22 -18.00
N LEU A 229 -17.80 5.24 -17.17
CA LEU A 229 -18.16 6.63 -17.51
C LEU A 229 -17.39 7.16 -18.72
N PHE A 230 -16.13 6.76 -18.91
CA PHE A 230 -15.35 7.16 -20.08
C PHE A 230 -15.91 6.57 -21.38
N TYR A 231 -16.37 5.31 -21.35
CA TYR A 231 -16.90 4.63 -22.54
C TYR A 231 -18.40 4.82 -22.78
N SER A 232 -19.16 5.26 -21.77
CA SER A 232 -20.62 5.48 -21.88
C SER A 232 -21.02 6.42 -23.03
N PRO A 233 -20.37 7.58 -23.25
CA PRO A 233 -20.71 8.49 -24.36
C PRO A 233 -20.50 7.85 -25.74
N THR A 234 -19.48 7.00 -25.87
CA THR A 234 -19.17 6.26 -27.11
C THR A 234 -20.22 5.18 -27.40
N ILE A 235 -20.89 4.67 -26.37
CA ILE A 235 -21.99 3.70 -26.50
C ILE A 235 -23.30 4.42 -26.86
N SER A 236 -23.52 5.64 -26.36
CA SER A 236 -24.73 6.44 -26.63
C SER A 236 -24.65 7.30 -27.90
N GLY A 237 -23.59 7.19 -28.70
CA GLY A 237 -23.44 7.94 -29.97
C GLY A 237 -23.06 9.41 -29.80
N VAL A 238 -22.62 9.84 -28.61
CA VAL A 238 -22.15 11.20 -28.35
C VAL A 238 -20.69 11.32 -28.76
N GLU A 239 -20.36 12.34 -29.55
CA GLU A 239 -19.14 12.37 -30.37
C GLU A 239 -17.81 12.43 -29.61
N LYS A 240 -17.76 12.86 -28.34
CA LYS A 240 -16.47 13.06 -27.64
C LYS A 240 -16.48 12.49 -26.20
N PRO A 241 -15.71 11.42 -25.93
CA PRO A 241 -15.54 10.93 -24.56
C PRO A 241 -14.69 11.90 -23.72
N ASN A 242 -15.04 12.06 -22.44
CA ASN A 242 -14.39 13.02 -21.55
C ASN A 242 -13.00 12.54 -21.12
N ARG A 243 -11.95 13.32 -21.44
CA ARG A 243 -10.55 13.02 -21.07
C ARG A 243 -10.33 12.88 -19.57
N ALA A 244 -11.09 13.63 -18.75
CA ALA A 244 -10.96 13.57 -17.31
C ALA A 244 -11.30 12.19 -16.75
N PHE A 245 -12.32 11.51 -17.31
CA PHE A 245 -12.68 10.15 -16.87
C PHE A 245 -11.65 9.11 -17.30
N SER A 246 -11.05 9.26 -18.49
CA SER A 246 -9.93 8.40 -18.90
C SER A 246 -8.75 8.56 -17.96
N ALA A 247 -8.38 9.80 -17.64
CA ALA A 247 -7.28 10.09 -16.73
C ALA A 247 -7.55 9.53 -15.33
N ALA A 248 -8.75 9.77 -14.78
CA ALA A 248 -9.17 9.23 -13.49
C ALA A 248 -9.12 7.70 -13.46
N SER A 249 -9.70 7.02 -14.47
CA SER A 249 -9.68 5.55 -14.55
C SER A 249 -8.24 5.02 -14.55
N SER A 250 -7.33 5.64 -15.29
CA SER A 250 -5.93 5.24 -15.33
C SER A 250 -5.22 5.47 -14.00
N VAL A 251 -5.39 6.63 -13.36
CA VAL A 251 -4.81 6.93 -12.04
C VAL A 251 -5.28 5.92 -11.00
N PHE A 252 -6.59 5.65 -10.92
CA PHE A 252 -7.13 4.66 -10.01
C PHE A 252 -6.68 3.24 -10.34
N GLY A 253 -6.50 2.91 -11.62
CA GLY A 253 -5.93 1.63 -12.05
C GLY A 253 -4.47 1.45 -11.64
N ALA A 254 -3.65 2.49 -11.78
CA ALA A 254 -2.26 2.46 -11.31
C ALA A 254 -2.17 2.38 -9.78
N LEU A 255 -3.03 3.12 -9.06
CA LEU A 255 -3.13 2.99 -7.61
C LEU A 255 -3.56 1.58 -7.21
N TYR A 256 -4.59 1.03 -7.86
CA TYR A 256 -5.05 -0.33 -7.65
C TYR A 256 -3.90 -1.36 -7.83
N ALA A 257 -3.19 -1.30 -8.96
CA ALA A 257 -2.05 -2.18 -9.22
C ALA A 257 -0.92 -2.01 -8.19
N SER A 258 -0.63 -0.77 -7.82
CA SER A 258 0.37 -0.43 -6.82
C SER A 258 0.02 -1.00 -5.45
N PHE A 259 -1.23 -0.83 -5.00
CA PHE A 259 -1.70 -1.38 -3.73
C PHE A 259 -1.79 -2.91 -3.75
N ALA A 260 -2.06 -3.52 -4.91
CA ALA A 260 -2.00 -4.98 -5.07
C ALA A 260 -0.58 -5.51 -4.85
N ALA A 261 0.44 -4.73 -5.24
CA ALA A 261 1.84 -5.05 -5.01
C ALA A 261 2.34 -4.66 -3.60
N LEU A 262 1.83 -3.57 -3.03
CA LEU A 262 2.22 -3.07 -1.71
C LEU A 262 1.58 -3.84 -0.56
N SER A 263 0.36 -4.35 -0.72
CA SER A 263 -0.40 -5.00 0.36
C SER A 263 0.37 -6.16 1.03
N PRO A 264 0.97 -7.13 0.30
CA PRO A 264 1.80 -8.16 0.92
C PRO A 264 3.02 -7.60 1.66
N GLN A 265 3.66 -6.56 1.10
CA GLN A 265 4.82 -5.91 1.71
C GLN A 265 4.45 -5.17 2.99
N MET A 266 3.30 -4.46 3.00
CA MET A 266 2.79 -3.73 4.16
C MET A 266 2.44 -4.70 5.31
N ILE A 267 1.86 -5.86 4.99
CA ILE A 267 1.59 -6.92 5.97
C ILE A 267 2.89 -7.43 6.58
N ILE A 268 3.89 -7.79 5.76
CA ILE A 268 5.19 -8.28 6.25
C ILE A 268 5.89 -7.20 7.08
N PHE A 269 5.92 -5.96 6.59
CA PHE A 269 6.52 -4.82 7.26
C PHE A 269 5.93 -4.60 8.64
N ARG A 270 4.59 -4.63 8.78
CA ARG A 270 3.95 -4.47 10.09
C ARG A 270 4.20 -5.65 11.02
N ILE A 271 4.31 -6.87 10.50
CA ILE A 271 4.64 -8.04 11.32
C ILE A 271 6.08 -7.96 11.83
N THR A 272 7.03 -7.51 11.00
CA THR A 272 8.44 -7.41 11.38
C THR A 272 8.73 -6.25 12.33
N THR A 273 7.97 -5.15 12.21
CA THR A 273 8.12 -3.94 13.05
C THR A 273 7.26 -3.94 14.31
N GLY A 274 6.04 -4.49 14.28
CA GLY A 274 5.08 -4.41 15.39
C GLY A 274 5.40 -5.28 16.61
N ARG A 275 6.22 -6.34 16.47
CA ARG A 275 6.57 -7.23 17.60
C ARG A 275 7.53 -6.61 18.62
N SER A 276 8.22 -5.52 18.30
CA SER A 276 9.05 -4.81 19.29
C SER A 276 8.21 -3.95 20.25
N PHE A 277 7.00 -3.53 19.85
CA PHE A 277 6.14 -2.66 20.66
C PHE A 277 5.34 -3.43 21.72
N VAL A 278 4.89 -4.64 21.41
CA VAL A 278 4.09 -5.47 22.34
C VAL A 278 4.90 -5.89 23.56
N GLN A 279 6.21 -6.11 23.41
CA GLN A 279 7.06 -6.55 24.51
C GLN A 279 7.31 -5.45 25.56
N ASN A 280 7.17 -4.17 25.21
CA ASN A 280 7.29 -3.07 26.16
C ASN A 280 6.03 -2.87 27.02
N HIS A 281 4.86 -3.35 26.58
CA HIS A 281 3.62 -3.25 27.37
C HIS A 281 3.51 -4.36 28.44
N GLU A 282 4.05 -5.55 28.20
CA GLU A 282 4.08 -6.61 29.22
C GLU A 282 5.02 -6.26 30.39
N VAL A 283 6.14 -5.56 30.13
CA VAL A 283 7.08 -5.15 31.20
C VAL A 283 6.51 -4.05 32.10
N HIS A 284 5.60 -3.20 31.58
CA HIS A 284 4.95 -2.15 32.38
C HIS A 284 3.67 -2.61 33.09
N SER A 285 3.02 -3.69 32.63
CA SER A 285 1.75 -4.18 33.19
C SER A 285 1.93 -5.13 34.38
N SER A 286 3.15 -5.60 34.66
CA SER A 286 3.47 -6.49 35.79
C SER A 286 3.91 -5.77 37.06
N LEU A 287 3.83 -4.44 37.12
CA LEU A 287 4.07 -3.64 38.34
C LEU A 287 2.76 -3.46 39.14
N GLY A 288 2.17 -4.56 39.57
CA GLY A 288 1.16 -4.57 40.63
C GLY A 288 1.82 -4.92 41.98
N PRO A 289 1.46 -4.26 43.10
CA PRO A 289 2.12 -4.50 44.38
C PRO A 289 1.51 -5.71 45.08
N ALA A 290 2.18 -6.87 45.03
CA ALA A 290 1.91 -7.97 45.96
C ALA A 290 3.13 -8.91 46.11
N SER A 291 3.93 -8.61 47.14
CA SER A 291 4.62 -9.55 48.05
C SER A 291 4.99 -10.96 47.56
N GLY A 292 6.28 -11.20 47.34
CA GLY A 292 6.91 -12.53 47.35
C GLY A 292 8.44 -12.44 47.15
N PRO A 293 9.29 -13.09 47.97
CA PRO A 293 10.73 -12.91 47.89
C PRO A 293 11.41 -13.83 46.86
N ARG A 294 12.32 -13.21 46.08
CA ARG A 294 13.47 -13.78 45.34
C ARG A 294 13.18 -14.58 44.06
N GLU A 295 13.41 -13.92 42.92
CA GLU A 295 14.53 -14.24 42.01
C GLU A 295 15.05 -12.94 41.38
N GLN A 296 16.31 -12.61 41.66
CA GLN A 296 17.02 -11.47 41.08
C GLN A 296 17.52 -11.86 39.69
N PHE A 297 16.87 -11.35 38.64
CA PHE A 297 17.54 -11.19 37.35
C PHE A 297 17.41 -9.74 36.85
N SER A 298 18.57 -9.08 36.86
CA SER A 298 18.95 -7.86 36.12
C SER A 298 18.00 -6.67 36.22
N GLN A 299 18.24 -5.80 37.21
CA GLN A 299 17.82 -4.40 37.12
C GLN A 299 18.73 -3.64 36.14
N PRO A 300 18.21 -2.68 35.36
CA PRO A 300 19.01 -1.78 34.57
C PRO A 300 19.84 -0.86 35.47
N ILE A 301 21.07 -0.54 35.06
CA ILE A 301 22.00 0.34 35.77
C ILE A 301 21.36 1.72 35.94
N VAL A 302 20.93 2.02 37.16
CA VAL A 302 20.49 3.36 37.56
C VAL A 302 21.70 4.12 38.07
N PHE A 303 22.05 5.22 37.39
CA PHE A 303 23.08 6.14 37.88
C PHE A 303 22.60 6.79 39.18
N ASN A 304 23.42 6.65 40.22
CA ASN A 304 23.18 7.11 41.58
C ASN A 304 22.91 8.62 41.59
N LYS A 305 21.75 9.04 42.11
CA LYS A 305 21.49 10.46 42.40
C LYS A 305 22.20 10.82 43.72
N PRO A 306 22.76 12.03 43.87
CA PRO A 306 23.40 12.45 45.11
C PRO A 306 22.37 12.52 46.27
N PRO A 307 22.80 12.24 47.52
CA PRO A 307 21.89 12.15 48.65
C PRO A 307 21.28 13.51 49.02
N PRO A 308 20.01 13.53 49.49
CA PRO A 308 19.36 14.75 49.95
C PRO A 308 19.94 15.20 51.30
N THR A 309 20.29 16.48 51.37
CA THR A 309 20.63 17.19 52.60
C THR A 309 19.44 17.17 53.56
N LEU A 310 19.67 16.79 54.83
CA LEU A 310 18.69 16.87 55.91
C LEU A 310 18.33 18.33 56.18
N ASP A 311 17.12 18.75 55.81
CA ASP A 311 16.49 19.94 56.38
C ASP A 311 15.89 19.59 57.74
N THR A 312 16.46 20.19 58.78
CA THR A 312 15.95 20.13 60.15
C THR A 312 14.81 21.14 60.28
N SER A 313 13.57 20.65 60.32
CA SER A 313 12.40 21.45 60.66
C SER A 313 12.34 21.67 62.19
N LEU A 314 12.43 22.93 62.61
CA LEU A 314 12.03 23.38 63.96
C LEU A 314 10.87 24.36 63.78
N SER A 315 9.70 23.88 64.18
CA SER A 315 8.41 24.57 64.20
C SER A 315 8.40 25.72 65.21
N PHE A 316 7.81 26.86 64.85
CA PHE A 316 7.01 27.62 65.81
C PHE A 316 5.81 28.30 65.13
N VAL A 317 4.69 28.15 65.81
CA VAL A 317 3.34 28.63 65.54
C VAL A 317 3.24 30.11 65.90
N GLU A 318 2.66 30.97 65.05
CA GLU A 318 1.66 31.92 65.52
C GLU A 318 0.83 32.56 64.39
N THR A 319 -0.47 32.55 64.65
CA THR A 319 -1.59 33.16 63.94
C THR A 319 -1.55 34.69 63.93
N GLY A 320 -2.10 35.30 62.86
CA GLY A 320 -2.92 36.50 63.03
C GLY A 320 -2.73 37.65 62.05
N SER A 321 -3.86 37.98 61.41
CA SER A 321 -4.34 39.32 61.07
C SER A 321 -3.74 40.08 59.88
N ALA A 322 -4.70 40.60 59.11
CA ALA A 322 -4.59 41.63 58.08
C ALA A 322 -3.76 42.85 58.51
N VAL A 323 -3.18 43.54 57.52
CA VAL A 323 -3.33 44.99 57.30
C VAL A 323 -2.54 45.39 56.03
N SER A 324 -3.22 46.19 55.23
CA SER A 324 -2.79 46.94 54.06
C SER A 324 -1.56 47.82 54.32
N ARG A 325 -0.66 47.97 53.33
CA ARG A 325 -0.17 49.31 52.92
C ARG A 325 0.67 49.30 51.65
N LEU A 326 0.39 50.32 50.87
CA LEU A 326 1.11 50.89 49.74
C LEU A 326 2.57 51.23 50.09
N GLU A 327 3.44 51.18 49.08
CA GLU A 327 4.29 52.29 48.58
C GLU A 327 5.49 51.72 47.80
N ASN A 328 5.55 51.98 46.49
CA ASN A 328 6.33 53.05 45.84
C ASN A 328 7.84 52.78 45.81
N GLY A 329 8.43 52.83 44.61
CA GLY A 329 9.89 52.71 44.50
C GLY A 329 10.47 52.52 43.10
N THR A 330 10.10 53.40 42.17
CA THR A 330 10.81 53.77 40.95
C THR A 330 12.34 53.69 41.07
N HIS A 331 13.04 53.03 40.13
CA HIS A 331 14.23 53.59 39.44
C HIS A 331 14.79 52.67 38.33
N ARG A 332 14.59 53.12 37.08
CA ARG A 332 15.63 53.55 36.11
C ARG A 332 16.83 52.62 35.87
N GLY A 333 17.01 52.16 34.62
CA GLY A 333 18.22 51.45 34.19
C GLY A 333 18.22 51.01 32.72
N GLU A 334 18.19 51.99 31.83
CA GLU A 334 18.62 52.00 30.42
C GLU A 334 19.94 51.22 30.16
N VAL A 335 19.98 50.30 29.18
CA VAL A 335 21.11 50.13 28.22
C VAL A 335 20.61 49.48 26.93
N ASP A 336 20.76 50.25 25.86
CA ASP A 336 20.70 49.94 24.44
C ASP A 336 22.03 49.30 23.98
N ILE A 337 22.01 48.14 23.31
CA ILE A 337 23.07 47.77 22.34
C ILE A 337 22.45 47.07 21.13
N ARG A 338 22.35 47.87 20.08
CA ARG A 338 22.26 47.55 18.66
C ARG A 338 23.56 46.90 18.13
N SER A 339 23.45 46.19 17.01
CA SER A 339 24.52 45.76 16.05
C SER A 339 24.91 44.28 16.11
N GLU A 340 25.23 43.60 15.03
CA GLU A 340 25.15 43.83 13.59
C GLU A 340 25.47 42.49 12.91
N LYS A 341 24.80 42.24 11.78
CA LYS A 341 25.35 41.73 10.52
C LYS A 341 25.60 40.23 10.26
N PRO A 342 25.65 39.88 8.95
CA PRO A 342 25.35 38.57 8.40
C PRO A 342 26.59 37.84 7.85
N PHE A 343 26.38 36.59 7.46
CA PHE A 343 27.03 35.94 6.32
C PHE A 343 25.99 35.20 5.50
#